data_AF-A0A125U0I1-F1
#
_entry.id   AF-A0A125U0I1-F1
#
_cell.length_a   1.000
_cell.length_b   1.000
_cell.length_c   1.000
_cell.angle_alpha   90.00
_cell.angle_beta   90.00
_cell.angle_gamma   90.00
#
_symmetry.space_group_name_H-M   'P 1'
#
loop_
_entity.id
_entity.type
_entity.pdbx_description
1 polymer ?
#
loop_
_entity_poly.entity_id
_entity_poly.type
_entity_poly.pdbx_seq_one_letter_code
_entity_poly.pdbx_strand_id
1 'polypeptide(L)'
;MAQDQGRLLPPVEYWYEDQPRGDAPPRETPSANGNLRHIDANYLELSRTEVLIRGMGILGGCFALGVFAYGLFPGSWSHWTVWDIALSIASVGVVALALFCVRLDIAVPSDTPVRFNRARGKIYIYEHTWKANPFVRWPHSIKVFDWADTHAEITRQAGRSVRYALFLSHCKPGTLEVVDRIQLGGQSIDEAQMRRMWEYCRVYMEHGPANLPPQTPRLDDVNFRRSLFFFMPFLDPSAEGAACRQRMHVIEWLASLALLPMFWLLLPLGLMRYLALRLAPRPQWPAELDAQSRGAPTAAA
;
A
#
# COMPACT_ATOMS: atom_id res chain seq x y z
N MET A 1 -2.65 -35.37 -12.69
CA MET A 1 -3.38 -34.10 -12.46
C MET A 1 -2.44 -32.99 -12.92
N ALA A 2 -2.57 -32.54 -14.16
CA ALA A 2 -1.77 -31.44 -14.66
C ALA A 2 -2.13 -30.20 -13.84
N GLN A 3 -1.16 -29.62 -13.13
CA GLN A 3 -1.37 -28.34 -12.48
C GLN A 3 -1.76 -27.35 -13.57
N ASP A 4 -2.92 -26.74 -13.41
CA ASP A 4 -3.36 -25.58 -14.16
C ASP A 4 -2.31 -24.49 -13.88
N GLN A 5 -1.34 -24.33 -14.78
CA GLN A 5 -0.22 -23.42 -14.64
C GLN A 5 -0.45 -22.22 -15.55
N GLY A 6 -0.09 -21.03 -15.06
CA GLY A 6 -0.15 -19.80 -15.84
C GLY A 6 0.68 -19.88 -17.12
N ARG A 7 0.29 -19.10 -18.12
CA ARG A 7 0.95 -19.09 -19.44
C ARG A 7 2.38 -18.54 -19.37
N LEU A 8 2.73 -17.81 -18.32
CA LEU A 8 4.01 -17.14 -18.17
C LEU A 8 5.09 -18.03 -17.53
N LEU A 9 6.34 -17.84 -17.93
CA LEU A 9 7.49 -18.65 -17.50
C LEU A 9 8.55 -17.77 -16.81
N PRO A 10 9.07 -18.14 -15.62
CA PRO A 10 8.57 -19.20 -14.74
C PRO A 10 7.17 -18.86 -14.21
N PRO A 11 6.31 -19.83 -13.88
CA PRO A 11 4.97 -19.56 -13.33
C PRO A 11 5.05 -18.81 -12.00
N VAL A 12 4.08 -17.94 -11.73
CA VAL A 12 3.99 -17.23 -10.45
C VAL A 12 3.58 -18.19 -9.32
N GLU A 13 4.15 -17.99 -8.14
CA GLU A 13 3.76 -18.76 -6.96
C GLU A 13 2.29 -18.48 -6.61
N TYR A 14 1.53 -19.52 -6.30
CA TYR A 14 0.09 -19.43 -6.05
C TYR A 14 -0.72 -18.85 -7.22
N TRP A 15 -0.30 -19.12 -8.45
CA TRP A 15 -1.06 -18.76 -9.64
C TRP A 15 -2.54 -19.16 -9.51
N TYR A 16 -3.42 -18.25 -9.91
CA TYR A 16 -4.85 -18.50 -9.94
C TYR A 16 -5.41 -18.28 -11.34
N GLU A 17 -5.06 -17.15 -11.97
CA GLU A 17 -5.60 -16.85 -13.29
C GLU A 17 -4.82 -15.75 -14.04
N ASP A 18 -4.62 -15.95 -15.34
CA ASP A 18 -4.13 -14.93 -16.26
C ASP A 18 -5.25 -13.97 -16.66
N GLN A 19 -4.99 -12.67 -16.57
CA GLN A 19 -5.97 -11.67 -16.93
C GLN A 19 -6.00 -11.38 -18.44
N PRO A 20 -7.18 -11.00 -18.98
CA PRO A 20 -7.31 -10.70 -20.39
C PRO A 20 -6.50 -9.46 -20.82
N ARG A 21 -6.03 -9.44 -22.07
CA ARG A 21 -5.30 -8.32 -22.70
C ARG A 21 -6.05 -7.80 -23.93
N GLY A 22 -5.64 -6.63 -24.42
CA GLY A 22 -6.23 -5.98 -25.60
C GLY A 22 -7.71 -5.65 -25.38
N ASP A 23 -8.52 -5.84 -26.42
CA ASP A 23 -9.95 -5.46 -26.46
C ASP A 23 -10.92 -6.55 -25.99
N ALA A 24 -10.46 -7.48 -25.15
CA ALA A 24 -11.37 -8.45 -24.54
C ALA A 24 -12.53 -7.76 -23.80
N PRO A 25 -13.75 -8.31 -23.82
CA PRO A 25 -14.88 -7.72 -23.11
C PRO A 25 -14.59 -7.69 -21.59
N PRO A 26 -14.88 -6.57 -20.89
CA PRO A 26 -14.70 -6.50 -19.45
C PRO A 26 -15.55 -7.55 -18.75
N ARG A 27 -14.94 -8.33 -17.85
CA ARG A 27 -15.67 -9.33 -17.06
C ARG A 27 -16.41 -8.73 -15.88
N GLU A 28 -15.89 -7.62 -15.39
CA GLU A 28 -16.37 -6.92 -14.20
C GLU A 28 -16.42 -5.41 -14.48
N THR A 29 -17.17 -4.67 -13.67
CA THR A 29 -17.24 -3.20 -13.77
C THR A 29 -15.90 -2.57 -13.36
N PRO A 30 -15.17 -1.87 -14.26
CA PRO A 30 -13.84 -1.36 -13.96
C PRO A 30 -13.83 -0.46 -12.71
N SER A 31 -12.87 -0.66 -11.80
CA SER A 31 -12.74 0.17 -10.60
C SER A 31 -11.31 0.26 -10.12
N ALA A 32 -10.86 1.47 -9.74
CA ALA A 32 -9.55 1.68 -9.12
C ALA A 32 -9.51 1.28 -7.63
N ASN A 33 -10.62 0.76 -7.08
CA ASN A 33 -10.73 0.30 -5.69
C ASN A 33 -10.34 1.34 -4.64
N GLY A 34 -10.54 2.63 -4.92
CA GLY A 34 -10.15 3.73 -4.03
C GLY A 34 -8.66 4.09 -4.08
N ASN A 35 -7.87 3.44 -4.94
CA ASN A 35 -6.43 3.71 -5.11
C ASN A 35 -6.13 4.75 -6.19
N LEU A 36 -7.15 5.29 -6.87
CA LEU A 36 -6.97 6.31 -7.88
C LEU A 36 -6.39 7.59 -7.29
N ARG A 37 -5.24 8.06 -7.76
CA ARG A 37 -4.68 9.37 -7.38
C ARG A 37 -4.92 10.43 -8.43
N HIS A 38 -4.75 10.06 -9.69
CA HIS A 38 -4.87 10.98 -10.81
C HIS A 38 -5.30 10.23 -12.06
N ILE A 39 -6.13 10.88 -12.88
CA ILE A 39 -6.52 10.39 -14.19
C ILE A 39 -6.66 11.57 -15.14
N ASP A 40 -5.97 11.50 -16.27
CA ASP A 40 -6.17 12.40 -17.40
C ASP A 40 -6.01 11.63 -18.73
N ALA A 41 -5.95 12.35 -19.85
CA ALA A 41 -5.76 11.75 -21.17
C ALA A 41 -4.38 11.09 -21.38
N ASN A 42 -3.36 11.46 -20.58
CA ASN A 42 -1.97 11.07 -20.76
C ASN A 42 -1.56 9.95 -19.81
N TYR A 43 -1.84 10.10 -18.51
CA TYR A 43 -1.49 9.14 -17.48
C TYR A 43 -2.56 8.91 -16.40
N LEU A 44 -2.57 7.67 -15.91
CA LEU A 44 -3.32 7.19 -14.75
C LEU A 44 -2.33 6.89 -13.63
N GLU A 45 -2.52 7.47 -12.44
CA GLU A 45 -1.71 7.20 -11.26
C GLU A 45 -2.51 6.44 -10.20
N LEU A 46 -2.01 5.29 -9.78
CA LEU A 46 -2.58 4.45 -8.73
C LEU A 46 -1.62 4.37 -7.52
N SER A 47 -2.18 4.49 -6.32
CA SER A 47 -1.49 4.24 -5.05
C SER A 47 -1.37 2.74 -4.78
N ARG A 48 -0.27 2.33 -4.12
CA ARG A 48 -0.05 0.92 -3.73
C ARG A 48 0.18 0.70 -2.25
N THR A 49 0.59 1.71 -1.48
CA THR A 49 0.85 1.48 -0.06
C THR A 49 -0.42 1.50 0.77
N GLU A 50 -0.94 0.31 1.03
CA GLU A 50 -1.89 0.07 2.13
C GLU A 50 -1.35 -0.95 3.16
N VAL A 51 -0.16 -1.50 2.94
CA VAL A 51 0.30 -2.68 3.67
C VAL A 51 0.76 -2.39 5.11
N LEU A 52 1.22 -1.16 5.39
CA LEU A 52 1.70 -0.78 6.73
C LEU A 52 0.63 0.01 7.48
N ILE A 53 0.20 -0.53 8.62
CA ILE A 53 -0.63 0.20 9.59
C ILE A 53 0.24 1.28 10.25
N ARG A 54 0.31 2.44 9.59
CA ARG A 54 1.11 3.59 10.05
C ARG A 54 0.68 4.06 11.43
N GLY A 55 1.66 4.38 12.27
CA GLY A 55 1.47 4.92 13.62
C GLY A 55 1.58 3.88 14.73
N MET A 56 1.45 2.58 14.41
CA MET A 56 1.64 1.51 15.39
C MET A 56 3.08 1.44 15.88
N GLY A 57 4.06 1.65 14.99
CA GLY A 57 5.47 1.59 15.33
C GLY A 57 5.89 2.76 16.22
N ILE A 58 5.39 3.97 15.94
CA ILE A 58 5.61 5.15 16.79
C ILE A 58 4.94 4.95 18.15
N LEU A 59 3.67 4.55 18.20
CA LEU A 59 2.96 4.35 19.46
C LEU A 59 3.62 3.28 20.34
N GLY A 60 3.92 2.11 19.75
CA GLY A 60 4.60 1.02 20.44
C GLY A 60 6.00 1.40 20.89
N GLY A 61 6.73 2.17 20.07
CA GLY A 61 8.05 2.68 20.42
C GLY A 61 8.02 3.67 21.59
N CYS A 62 7.08 4.62 21.61
CA CYS A 62 6.87 5.54 22.71
C CYS A 62 6.49 4.81 24.01
N PHE A 63 5.61 3.82 23.93
CA PHE A 63 5.23 3.00 25.08
C PHE A 63 6.43 2.23 25.65
N ALA A 64 7.21 1.57 24.78
CA ALA A 64 8.42 0.86 25.16
C ALA A 64 9.47 1.77 25.83
N LEU A 65 9.67 2.97 25.29
CA LEU A 65 10.55 3.98 25.89
C LEU A 65 10.03 4.49 27.24
N GLY A 66 8.72 4.66 27.39
CA GLY A 66 8.09 5.04 28.67
C GLY A 66 8.30 3.98 29.75
N VAL A 67 8.13 2.70 29.42
CA VAL A 67 8.41 1.58 30.33
C VAL A 67 9.89 1.55 30.71
N PHE A 68 10.79 1.74 29.74
CA PHE A 68 12.23 1.83 30.02
C PHE A 68 12.55 3.00 30.96
N ALA A 69 12.05 4.19 30.66
CA ALA A 69 12.28 5.38 31.48
C ALA A 69 11.71 5.22 32.90
N TYR A 70 10.53 4.64 33.06
CA TYR A 70 9.96 4.31 34.36
C TYR A 70 10.87 3.35 35.16
N GLY A 71 11.43 2.33 34.49
CA GLY A 71 12.39 1.42 35.09
C GLY A 71 13.70 2.10 35.54
N LEU A 72 14.04 3.26 34.96
CA LEU A 72 15.19 4.08 35.37
C LEU A 72 14.89 5.03 36.54
N PHE A 73 13.64 5.18 37.00
CA PHE A 73 13.32 6.14 38.06
C PHE A 73 13.75 5.64 39.46
N PRO A 74 14.43 6.46 40.30
CA PRO A 74 15.18 6.00 41.47
C PRO A 74 14.40 5.59 42.72
N GLY A 75 13.06 5.53 42.68
CA GLY A 75 12.24 5.29 43.87
C GLY A 75 12.51 3.96 44.59
N SER A 76 13.21 3.04 43.94
CA SER A 76 13.57 1.69 44.40
C SER A 76 15.08 1.48 44.69
N TRP A 77 15.91 2.52 44.60
CA TRP A 77 17.37 2.40 44.51
C TRP A 77 18.12 2.33 45.86
N SER A 78 17.64 1.58 46.85
CA SER A 78 18.49 1.28 48.03
C SER A 78 19.40 0.07 47.80
N HIS A 79 18.96 -0.93 47.00
CA HIS A 79 19.74 -2.12 46.68
C HIS A 79 19.47 -2.61 45.26
N TRP A 80 20.53 -2.76 44.45
CA TRP A 80 20.44 -3.36 43.12
C TRP A 80 20.47 -4.88 43.25
N THR A 81 19.47 -5.54 42.67
CA THR A 81 19.41 -7.00 42.58
C THR A 81 19.87 -7.48 41.20
N VAL A 82 20.18 -8.77 41.07
CA VAL A 82 20.48 -9.41 39.78
C VAL A 82 19.33 -9.24 38.78
N TRP A 83 18.08 -9.19 39.27
CA TRP A 83 16.90 -8.96 38.45
C TRP A 83 16.87 -7.55 37.85
N ASP A 84 17.34 -6.54 38.58
CA ASP A 84 17.40 -5.15 38.08
C ASP A 84 18.44 -5.01 36.95
N ILE A 85 19.58 -5.71 37.09
CA ILE A 85 20.61 -5.77 36.05
C ILE A 85 20.07 -6.51 34.81
N ALA A 86 19.41 -7.66 35.00
CA ALA A 86 18.83 -8.43 33.91
C ALA A 86 17.73 -7.64 33.17
N LEU A 87 16.87 -6.94 33.92
CA LEU A 87 15.83 -6.07 33.36
C LEU A 87 16.44 -4.90 32.59
N SER A 88 17.50 -4.29 33.12
CA SER A 88 18.25 -3.22 32.44
C SER A 88 18.83 -3.69 31.11
N ILE A 89 19.44 -4.89 31.06
CA ILE A 89 19.96 -5.47 29.80
C ILE A 89 18.82 -5.77 28.83
N ALA A 90 17.73 -6.40 29.29
CA ALA A 90 16.57 -6.71 28.45
C ALA A 90 15.94 -5.44 27.86
N SER A 91 15.95 -4.35 28.62
CA SER A 91 15.38 -3.06 28.19
C SER A 91 16.15 -2.42 27.02
N VAL A 92 17.46 -2.68 26.87
CA VAL A 92 18.23 -2.25 25.69
C VAL A 92 17.67 -2.88 24.41
N GLY A 93 17.31 -4.16 24.46
CA GLY A 93 16.68 -4.85 23.34
C GLY A 93 15.29 -4.28 23.01
N VAL A 94 14.52 -3.93 24.03
CA VAL A 94 13.22 -3.26 23.88
C VAL A 94 13.36 -1.88 23.24
N VAL A 95 14.35 -1.09 23.65
CA VAL A 95 14.66 0.21 23.03
C VAL A 95 15.10 0.04 21.58
N ALA A 96 15.95 -0.94 21.28
CA ALA A 96 16.37 -1.22 19.91
C ALA A 96 15.19 -1.60 19.00
N LEU A 97 14.28 -2.45 19.49
CA LEU A 97 13.05 -2.82 18.78
C LEU A 97 12.13 -1.60 18.59
N ALA A 98 11.97 -0.77 19.63
CA ALA A 98 11.19 0.47 19.57
C ALA A 98 11.70 1.42 18.47
N LEU A 99 13.01 1.66 18.43
CA LEU A 99 13.65 2.49 17.41
C LEU A 99 13.48 1.90 16.00
N PHE A 100 13.55 0.57 15.86
CA PHE A 100 13.28 -0.09 14.58
C PHE A 100 11.83 0.09 14.11
N CYS A 101 10.86 -0.09 15.01
CA CYS A 101 9.44 0.11 14.71
C CYS A 101 9.14 1.57 14.31
N VAL A 102 9.69 2.55 15.04
CA VAL A 102 9.61 3.97 14.67
C VAL A 102 10.22 4.21 13.29
N ARG A 103 11.39 3.61 13.01
CA ARG A 103 12.07 3.72 11.71
C ARG A 103 11.21 3.17 10.57
N LEU A 104 10.54 2.03 10.75
CA LEU A 104 9.62 1.50 9.74
C LEU A 104 8.49 2.50 9.43
N ASP A 105 7.94 3.15 10.45
CA ASP A 105 6.85 4.12 10.28
C ASP A 105 7.29 5.41 9.56
N ILE A 106 8.52 5.89 9.78
CA ILE A 106 9.00 7.17 9.23
C ILE A 106 9.89 7.03 7.98
N ALA A 107 10.52 5.87 7.74
CA ALA A 107 11.47 5.72 6.64
C ALA A 107 10.86 5.02 5.42
N VAL A 108 9.78 4.25 5.58
CA VAL A 108 9.04 3.72 4.42
C VAL A 108 8.25 4.86 3.77
N PRO A 109 8.37 5.09 2.45
CA PRO A 109 7.68 6.15 1.74
C PRO A 109 6.18 6.16 1.96
N SER A 110 5.58 7.36 1.99
CA SER A 110 4.14 7.53 2.21
C SER A 110 3.30 6.82 1.16
N ASP A 111 3.82 6.68 -0.06
CA ASP A 111 3.26 5.86 -1.13
C ASP A 111 4.30 5.32 -2.11
N THR A 112 3.93 4.28 -2.85
CA THR A 112 4.70 3.65 -3.92
C THR A 112 3.89 3.68 -5.22
N PRO A 113 3.64 4.87 -5.80
CA PRO A 113 2.70 5.02 -6.91
C PRO A 113 3.14 4.29 -8.18
N VAL A 114 2.15 3.89 -8.98
CA VAL A 114 2.32 3.36 -10.34
C VAL A 114 1.62 4.28 -11.31
N ARG A 115 2.33 4.70 -12.35
CA ARG A 115 1.81 5.53 -13.42
C ARG A 115 1.72 4.74 -14.71
N PHE A 116 0.52 4.67 -15.27
CA PHE A 116 0.25 4.12 -16.58
C PHE A 116 0.17 5.29 -17.55
N ASN A 117 1.17 5.44 -18.42
CA ASN A 117 1.17 6.46 -19.46
C ASN A 117 0.63 5.86 -20.75
N ARG A 118 -0.59 6.25 -21.11
CA ARG A 118 -1.26 5.79 -22.32
C ARG A 118 -0.59 6.32 -23.57
N ALA A 119 -0.25 7.61 -23.60
CA ALA A 119 0.32 8.26 -24.78
C ALA A 119 1.66 7.65 -25.23
N ARG A 120 2.43 7.08 -24.29
CA ARG A 120 3.71 6.41 -24.53
C ARG A 120 3.61 4.88 -24.54
N GLY A 121 2.50 4.31 -24.09
CA GLY A 121 2.36 2.86 -23.89
C GLY A 121 3.34 2.30 -22.85
N LYS A 122 3.60 3.06 -21.77
CA LYS A 122 4.60 2.69 -20.74
C LYS A 122 4.04 2.74 -19.33
N ILE A 123 4.57 1.90 -18.46
CA ILE A 123 4.24 1.83 -17.04
C ILE A 123 5.47 2.24 -16.24
N TYR A 124 5.33 3.24 -15.37
CA TYR A 124 6.38 3.72 -14.48
C TYR A 124 6.03 3.33 -13.06
N ILE A 125 6.94 2.65 -12.39
CA ILE A 125 6.68 2.02 -11.11
C ILE A 125 7.70 2.50 -10.10
N TYR A 126 7.24 3.17 -9.05
CA TYR A 126 8.08 3.55 -7.92
C TYR A 126 8.10 2.42 -6.89
N GLU A 127 9.19 1.66 -6.84
CA GLU A 127 9.34 0.53 -5.92
C GLU A 127 10.21 0.91 -4.71
N HIS A 128 9.79 0.43 -3.54
CA HIS A 128 10.53 0.59 -2.30
C HIS A 128 10.58 -0.74 -1.55
N THR A 129 11.78 -1.19 -1.22
CA THR A 129 11.99 -2.44 -0.48
C THR A 129 12.70 -2.13 0.82
N TRP A 130 12.01 -2.36 1.94
CA TRP A 130 12.64 -2.29 3.26
C TRP A 130 13.36 -3.61 3.57
N LYS A 131 14.40 -3.55 4.38
CA LYS A 131 15.16 -4.72 4.82
C LYS A 131 15.09 -4.83 6.34
N ALA A 132 15.09 -6.05 6.85
CA ALA A 132 15.09 -6.31 8.30
C ALA A 132 16.31 -5.70 9.01
N ASN A 133 17.44 -5.53 8.31
CA ASN A 133 18.60 -4.83 8.85
C ASN A 133 18.32 -3.31 8.91
N PRO A 134 18.24 -2.71 10.12
CA PRO A 134 17.89 -1.30 10.30
C PRO A 134 19.01 -0.35 9.87
N PHE A 135 20.27 -0.80 9.88
CA PHE A 135 21.45 0.02 9.64
C PHE A 135 21.74 0.25 8.16
N VAL A 136 21.09 -0.51 7.27
CA VAL A 136 21.26 -0.38 5.82
C VAL A 136 20.28 0.67 5.28
N ARG A 137 20.73 1.42 4.26
CA ARG A 137 19.81 2.29 3.50
C ARG A 137 18.85 1.42 2.69
N TRP A 138 17.55 1.66 2.86
CA TRP A 138 16.53 0.94 2.09
C TRP A 138 16.45 1.53 0.68
N PRO A 139 16.70 0.74 -0.37
CA PRO A 139 16.70 1.22 -1.74
C PRO A 139 15.29 1.58 -2.20
N HIS A 140 15.21 2.58 -3.07
CA HIS A 140 14.06 2.80 -3.94
C HIS A 140 14.55 2.67 -5.38
N SER A 141 13.74 2.07 -6.23
CA SER A 141 14.03 1.87 -7.65
C SER A 141 12.83 2.32 -8.46
N ILE A 142 13.09 2.96 -9.59
CA ILE A 142 12.04 3.29 -10.55
C ILE A 142 12.22 2.34 -11.73
N LYS A 143 11.18 1.55 -11.97
CA LYS A 143 11.15 0.59 -13.07
C LYS A 143 10.23 1.13 -14.16
N VAL A 144 10.63 0.94 -15.40
CA VAL A 144 9.87 1.35 -16.58
C VAL A 144 9.64 0.13 -17.44
N PHE A 145 8.38 -0.17 -17.71
CA PHE A 145 7.98 -1.31 -18.52
C PHE A 145 7.14 -0.86 -19.71
N ASP A 146 7.26 -1.60 -20.81
CA ASP A 146 6.41 -1.41 -21.97
C ASP A 146 5.07 -2.14 -21.74
N TRP A 147 3.96 -1.44 -22.00
CA TRP A 147 2.60 -1.97 -21.83
C TRP A 147 2.36 -3.20 -22.70
N ALA A 148 2.91 -3.19 -23.92
CA ALA A 148 2.80 -4.28 -24.90
C ALA A 148 3.39 -5.61 -24.39
N ASP A 149 4.38 -5.56 -23.50
CA ASP A 149 5.03 -6.75 -22.92
C ASP A 149 4.64 -7.02 -21.47
N THR A 150 3.69 -6.25 -20.93
CA THR A 150 3.23 -6.42 -19.54
C THR A 150 1.94 -7.24 -19.49
N HIS A 151 2.02 -8.38 -18.83
CA HIS A 151 0.90 -9.26 -18.55
C HIS A 151 0.41 -9.05 -17.12
N ALA A 152 -0.86 -9.37 -16.86
CA ALA A 152 -1.41 -9.35 -15.51
C ALA A 152 -1.82 -10.76 -15.09
N GLU A 153 -1.43 -11.12 -13.87
CA GLU A 153 -1.72 -12.42 -13.26
C GLU A 153 -2.37 -12.17 -11.89
N ILE A 154 -3.42 -12.93 -11.56
CA ILE A 154 -3.97 -12.98 -10.21
C ILE A 154 -3.40 -14.20 -9.51
N THR A 155 -2.94 -14.01 -8.27
CA THR A 155 -2.52 -15.10 -7.38
C THR A 155 -3.55 -15.31 -6.28
N ARG A 156 -3.74 -16.57 -5.86
CA ARG A 156 -4.64 -16.95 -4.76
C ARG A 156 -3.85 -17.64 -3.66
N GLN A 157 -3.57 -16.89 -2.60
CA GLN A 157 -2.88 -17.41 -1.42
C GLN A 157 -3.89 -17.96 -0.42
N ALA A 158 -3.81 -19.27 -0.14
CA ALA A 158 -4.63 -19.93 0.86
C ALA A 158 -3.88 -19.95 2.20
N GLY A 159 -4.30 -19.11 3.15
CA GLY A 159 -3.85 -19.13 4.55
C GLY A 159 -5.02 -19.39 5.50
N ARG A 160 -5.07 -18.68 6.65
CA ARG A 160 -6.27 -18.64 7.52
C ARG A 160 -7.52 -18.11 6.79
N SER A 161 -7.29 -17.25 5.80
CA SER A 161 -8.29 -16.72 4.86
C SER A 161 -7.69 -16.74 3.47
N VAL A 162 -8.50 -16.98 2.44
CA VAL A 162 -8.06 -16.85 1.04
C VAL A 162 -7.83 -15.38 0.72
N ARG A 163 -6.67 -15.06 0.12
CA ARG A 163 -6.30 -13.71 -0.29
C ARG A 163 -5.89 -13.68 -1.76
N TYR A 164 -6.39 -12.68 -2.48
CA TYR A 164 -6.08 -12.43 -3.87
C TYR A 164 -5.14 -11.23 -4.00
N ALA A 165 -4.21 -11.33 -4.94
CA ALA A 165 -3.30 -10.24 -5.30
C ALA A 165 -3.15 -10.17 -6.82
N LEU A 166 -3.05 -8.95 -7.34
CA LEU A 166 -2.84 -8.64 -8.74
C LEU A 166 -1.37 -8.31 -8.97
N PHE A 167 -0.72 -9.08 -9.84
CA PHE A 167 0.66 -8.88 -10.26
C PHE A 167 0.72 -8.42 -11.72
N LEU A 168 1.61 -7.47 -11.98
CA LEU A 168 2.06 -7.08 -13.31
C LEU A 168 3.37 -7.83 -13.58
N SER A 169 3.32 -8.75 -14.52
CA SER A 169 4.44 -9.59 -14.95
C SER A 169 4.97 -9.04 -16.27
N HIS A 170 6.16 -8.45 -16.24
CA HIS A 170 6.82 -7.91 -17.43
C HIS A 170 7.64 -9.00 -18.10
N CYS A 171 7.34 -9.28 -19.37
CA CYS A 171 8.00 -10.30 -20.16
C CYS A 171 9.07 -9.71 -21.10
N LYS A 172 10.01 -10.53 -21.56
CA LYS A 172 10.88 -10.11 -22.67
C LYS A 172 10.03 -9.92 -23.93
N PRO A 173 10.35 -8.94 -24.80
CA PRO A 173 9.56 -8.63 -25.98
C PRO A 173 9.27 -9.87 -26.84
N GLY A 174 7.99 -10.11 -27.12
CA GLY A 174 7.54 -11.24 -27.95
C GLY A 174 7.68 -12.63 -27.31
N THR A 175 7.99 -12.73 -26.01
CA THR A 175 8.08 -13.99 -25.27
C THR A 175 7.14 -14.00 -24.08
N LEU A 176 6.93 -15.18 -23.49
CA LEU A 176 6.23 -15.34 -22.20
C LEU A 176 7.20 -15.46 -21.02
N GLU A 177 8.49 -15.15 -21.24
CA GLU A 177 9.52 -15.23 -20.21
C GLU A 177 9.51 -13.96 -19.36
N VAL A 178 9.15 -14.10 -18.09
CA VAL A 178 8.99 -13.01 -17.12
C VAL A 178 10.34 -12.59 -16.59
N VAL A 179 10.66 -11.31 -16.79
CA VAL A 179 11.85 -10.65 -16.27
C VAL A 179 11.60 -10.13 -14.85
N ASP A 180 10.41 -9.58 -14.61
CA ASP A 180 10.08 -8.95 -13.35
C ASP A 180 8.59 -9.04 -13.03
N ARG A 181 8.25 -9.07 -11.74
CA ARG A 181 6.88 -9.17 -11.23
C ARG A 181 6.63 -8.13 -10.17
N ILE A 182 5.56 -7.38 -10.35
CA ILE A 182 5.24 -6.26 -9.49
C ILE A 182 3.81 -6.36 -9.02
N GLN A 183 3.62 -6.41 -7.71
CA GLN A 183 2.28 -6.36 -7.13
C GLN A 183 1.68 -4.95 -7.33
N LEU A 184 0.52 -4.89 -7.99
CA LEU A 184 -0.25 -3.65 -8.17
C LEU A 184 -1.23 -3.45 -7.01
N GLY A 185 -1.86 -4.52 -6.54
CA GLY A 185 -2.61 -4.52 -5.29
C GLY A 185 -2.80 -5.93 -4.77
N GLY A 186 -3.26 -6.08 -3.53
CA GLY A 186 -3.52 -7.39 -2.97
C GLY A 186 -4.08 -7.34 -1.56
N GLN A 187 -3.99 -8.48 -0.86
CA GLN A 187 -4.67 -8.71 0.42
C GLN A 187 -6.21 -8.63 0.32
N SER A 188 -6.77 -8.65 -0.89
CA SER A 188 -8.22 -8.68 -1.09
C SER A 188 -8.78 -10.06 -0.73
N ILE A 189 -9.94 -10.09 -0.09
CA ILE A 189 -10.72 -11.32 0.10
C ILE A 189 -11.56 -11.60 -1.15
N ASP A 190 -11.96 -10.55 -1.85
CA ASP A 190 -12.78 -10.61 -3.06
C ASP A 190 -11.90 -10.66 -4.31
N GLU A 191 -12.03 -11.73 -5.07
CA GLU A 191 -11.38 -11.90 -6.37
C GLU A 191 -11.83 -10.82 -7.37
N ALA A 192 -13.12 -10.49 -7.38
CA ALA A 192 -13.68 -9.51 -8.30
C ALA A 192 -13.03 -8.13 -8.10
N GLN A 193 -12.61 -7.79 -6.88
CA GLN A 193 -11.86 -6.56 -6.63
C GLN A 193 -10.56 -6.49 -7.44
N MET A 194 -9.79 -7.58 -7.53
CA MET A 194 -8.54 -7.60 -8.31
C MET A 194 -8.81 -7.56 -9.82
N ARG A 195 -9.84 -8.26 -10.29
CA ARG A 195 -10.30 -8.18 -11.69
C ARG A 195 -10.70 -6.75 -12.06
N ARG A 196 -11.54 -6.11 -11.24
CA ARG A 196 -11.99 -4.72 -11.45
C ARG A 196 -10.83 -3.72 -11.54
N MET A 197 -9.78 -3.93 -10.74
CA MET A 197 -8.56 -3.10 -10.76
C MET A 197 -7.79 -3.25 -12.07
N TRP A 198 -7.62 -4.49 -12.53
CA TRP A 198 -6.98 -4.75 -13.80
C TRP A 198 -7.78 -4.17 -14.97
N GLU A 199 -9.10 -4.40 -14.98
CA GLU A 199 -10.00 -3.88 -16.01
C GLU A 199 -9.94 -2.35 -16.08
N TYR A 200 -9.84 -1.67 -14.94
CA TYR A 200 -9.67 -0.22 -14.89
C TYR A 200 -8.37 0.23 -15.58
N CYS A 201 -7.25 -0.43 -15.30
CA CYS A 201 -5.97 -0.12 -15.94
C CYS A 201 -5.98 -0.43 -17.44
N ARG A 202 -6.57 -1.57 -17.84
CA ARG A 202 -6.65 -2.01 -19.23
C ARG A 202 -7.54 -1.09 -20.06
N VAL A 203 -8.76 -0.80 -19.61
CA VAL A 203 -9.69 0.11 -20.30
C VAL A 203 -9.08 1.51 -20.40
N TYR A 204 -8.39 1.97 -19.35
CA TYR A 204 -7.64 3.22 -19.42
C TYR A 204 -6.63 3.22 -20.57
N MET A 205 -5.76 2.21 -20.63
CA MET A 205 -4.67 2.15 -21.61
C MET A 205 -5.18 1.99 -23.04
N GLU A 206 -6.16 1.13 -23.27
CA GLU A 206 -6.67 0.85 -24.63
C GLU A 206 -7.66 1.95 -25.09
N HIS A 207 -8.68 2.22 -24.29
CA HIS A 207 -9.85 3.03 -24.68
C HIS A 207 -9.81 4.46 -24.13
N GLY A 208 -8.88 4.79 -23.24
CA GLY A 208 -8.75 6.11 -22.63
C GLY A 208 -9.74 6.40 -21.48
N PRO A 209 -9.60 7.56 -20.82
CA PRO A 209 -10.35 7.89 -19.60
C PRO A 209 -11.85 8.08 -19.81
N ALA A 210 -12.30 8.42 -21.02
CA ALA A 210 -13.71 8.66 -21.32
C ALA A 210 -14.58 7.39 -21.21
N ASN A 211 -13.96 6.22 -21.32
CA ASN A 211 -14.63 4.92 -21.26
C ASN A 211 -14.61 4.30 -19.86
N LEU A 212 -14.12 5.05 -18.86
CA LEU A 212 -14.07 4.59 -17.48
C LEU A 212 -15.23 5.15 -16.65
N PRO A 213 -15.73 4.36 -15.68
CA PRO A 213 -16.70 4.87 -14.73
C PRO A 213 -16.05 6.00 -13.90
N PRO A 214 -16.80 7.08 -13.60
CA PRO A 214 -16.27 8.20 -12.83
C PRO A 214 -15.89 7.71 -11.42
N GLN A 215 -14.64 7.95 -11.03
CA GLN A 215 -14.16 7.70 -9.68
C GLN A 215 -13.55 8.96 -9.08
N THR A 216 -13.88 9.22 -7.82
CA THR A 216 -13.29 10.31 -7.07
C THR A 216 -11.82 9.99 -6.77
N PRO A 217 -10.87 10.83 -7.21
CA PRO A 217 -9.48 10.66 -6.82
C PRO A 217 -9.33 10.68 -5.30
N ARG A 218 -8.48 9.80 -4.80
CA ARG A 218 -8.03 9.78 -3.42
C ARG A 218 -7.27 11.06 -3.14
N LEU A 219 -7.65 11.72 -2.06
CA LEU A 219 -6.99 12.93 -1.62
C LEU A 219 -5.70 12.56 -0.89
N ASP A 220 -4.57 13.02 -1.45
CA ASP A 220 -3.21 12.72 -0.95
C ASP A 220 -2.75 13.65 0.17
N ASP A 221 -3.60 14.56 0.65
CA ASP A 221 -3.25 15.46 1.74
C ASP A 221 -3.15 14.70 3.07
N VAL A 222 -2.03 14.89 3.77
CA VAL A 222 -1.86 14.40 5.14
C VAL A 222 -2.71 15.26 6.07
N ASN A 223 -3.97 14.89 6.19
CA ASN A 223 -4.96 15.59 7.00
C ASN A 223 -5.00 15.03 8.42
N PHE A 224 -4.94 15.91 9.41
CA PHE A 224 -5.02 15.54 10.82
C PHE A 224 -6.32 14.80 11.14
N ARG A 225 -7.47 15.35 10.72
CA ARG A 225 -8.79 14.78 10.98
C ARG A 225 -8.92 13.36 10.39
N ARG A 226 -8.57 13.19 9.12
CA ARG A 226 -8.62 11.86 8.46
C ARG A 226 -7.69 10.84 9.11
N SER A 227 -6.53 11.29 9.58
CA SER A 227 -5.58 10.42 10.27
C SER A 227 -6.11 10.02 11.64
N LEU A 228 -6.69 10.97 12.38
CA LEU A 228 -7.27 10.76 13.71
C LEU A 228 -8.43 9.76 13.69
N PHE A 229 -9.34 9.90 12.71
CA PHE A 229 -10.50 9.01 12.54
C PHE A 229 -10.26 7.82 11.60
N PHE A 230 -9.01 7.56 11.18
CA PHE A 230 -8.71 6.51 10.20
C PHE A 230 -9.22 5.12 10.61
N PHE A 231 -9.09 4.78 11.90
CA PHE A 231 -9.53 3.48 12.45
C PHE A 231 -11.03 3.46 12.81
N MET A 232 -11.70 4.60 12.73
CA MET A 232 -13.07 4.81 13.17
C MET A 232 -13.77 5.85 12.26
N PRO A 233 -13.79 5.64 10.93
CA PRO A 233 -14.25 6.65 9.99
C PRO A 233 -15.73 7.02 10.19
N PHE A 234 -16.52 6.14 10.80
CA PHE A 234 -17.91 6.41 11.14
C PHE A 234 -18.10 7.50 12.21
N LEU A 235 -17.08 7.79 13.03
CA LEU A 235 -17.11 8.88 14.02
C LEU A 235 -16.69 10.23 13.46
N ASP A 236 -16.19 10.26 12.23
CA ASP A 236 -15.79 11.50 11.58
C ASP A 236 -17.00 12.44 11.36
N PRO A 237 -16.97 13.69 11.85
CA PRO A 237 -18.08 14.63 11.70
C PRO A 237 -18.21 15.19 10.28
N SER A 238 -17.26 14.93 9.38
CA SER A 238 -17.26 15.49 8.03
C SER A 238 -18.25 14.80 7.07
N ALA A 239 -18.37 15.36 5.86
CA ALA A 239 -19.09 14.74 4.75
C ALA A 239 -18.55 13.35 4.38
N GLU A 240 -17.25 13.09 4.58
CA GLU A 240 -16.65 11.77 4.32
C GLU A 240 -17.14 10.75 5.35
N GLY A 241 -17.17 11.13 6.62
CA GLY A 241 -17.77 10.32 7.68
C GLY A 241 -19.27 10.08 7.46
N ALA A 242 -20.00 11.08 6.96
CA ALA A 242 -21.41 10.93 6.60
C ALA A 242 -21.61 9.92 5.45
N ALA A 243 -20.79 10.01 4.40
CA ALA A 243 -20.80 9.05 3.30
C ALA A 243 -20.40 7.64 3.76
N CYS A 244 -19.44 7.52 4.69
CA CYS A 244 -19.07 6.26 5.32
C CYS A 244 -20.27 5.65 6.04
N ARG A 245 -20.93 6.41 6.94
CA ARG A 245 -22.12 5.96 7.68
C ARG A 245 -23.26 5.49 6.78
N GLN A 246 -23.45 6.15 5.63
CA GLN A 246 -24.48 5.79 4.65
C GLN A 246 -24.18 4.48 3.90
N ARG A 247 -22.91 4.13 3.73
CA ARG A 247 -22.48 2.89 3.05
C ARG A 247 -22.44 1.68 3.98
N MET A 248 -22.44 1.90 5.30
CA MET A 248 -22.25 0.84 6.27
C MET A 248 -23.45 -0.09 6.35
N HIS A 249 -23.18 -1.39 6.22
CA HIS A 249 -24.16 -2.44 6.45
C HIS A 249 -24.38 -2.68 7.95
N VAL A 250 -25.49 -3.33 8.32
CA VAL A 250 -25.86 -3.59 9.72
C VAL A 250 -24.75 -4.31 10.50
N ILE A 251 -24.07 -5.27 9.88
CA ILE A 251 -22.95 -6.00 10.52
C ILE A 251 -21.77 -5.08 10.82
N GLU A 252 -21.43 -4.16 9.90
CA GLU A 252 -20.35 -3.19 10.10
C GLU A 252 -20.69 -2.18 11.21
N TRP A 253 -21.97 -1.80 11.31
CA TRP A 253 -22.48 -1.01 12.43
C TRP A 253 -22.33 -1.72 13.77
N LEU A 254 -22.72 -3.00 13.86
CA LEU A 254 -22.55 -3.80 15.07
C LEU A 254 -21.08 -3.95 15.47
N ALA A 255 -20.20 -4.23 14.50
CA ALA A 255 -18.76 -4.30 14.73
C ALA A 255 -18.19 -2.95 15.21
N SER A 256 -18.66 -1.84 14.65
CA SER A 256 -18.24 -0.49 15.03
C SER A 256 -18.68 -0.12 16.45
N LEU A 257 -19.90 -0.51 16.85
CA LEU A 257 -20.38 -0.34 18.22
C LEU A 257 -19.56 -1.16 19.22
N ALA A 258 -19.17 -2.39 18.86
CA ALA A 258 -18.32 -3.24 19.70
C ALA A 258 -16.90 -2.66 19.87
N LEU A 259 -16.37 -1.95 18.86
CA LEU A 259 -15.07 -1.27 18.92
C LEU A 259 -15.11 0.10 19.61
N LEU A 260 -16.30 0.66 19.86
CA LEU A 260 -16.45 2.00 20.46
C LEU A 260 -15.72 2.17 21.81
N PRO A 261 -15.69 1.19 22.74
CA PRO A 261 -14.91 1.32 23.97
C PRO A 261 -13.40 1.47 23.74
N MET A 262 -12.88 0.96 22.61
CA MET A 262 -11.47 1.09 22.23
C MET A 262 -11.13 2.49 21.68
N PHE A 263 -12.11 3.40 21.57
CA PHE A 263 -11.94 4.76 21.06
C PHE A 263 -10.72 5.48 21.67
N TRP A 264 -10.55 5.40 22.99
CA TRP A 264 -9.44 6.05 23.70
C TRP A 264 -8.05 5.47 23.37
N LEU A 265 -7.99 4.21 22.90
CA LEU A 265 -6.75 3.59 22.41
C LEU A 265 -6.50 3.92 20.94
N LEU A 266 -7.56 4.00 20.14
CA LEU A 266 -7.50 4.27 18.71
C LEU A 266 -7.21 5.75 18.38
N LEU A 267 -7.61 6.70 19.24
CA LEU A 267 -7.31 8.13 19.07
C LEU A 267 -5.79 8.43 19.10
N PRO A 268 -5.02 8.01 20.12
CA PRO A 268 -3.56 8.13 20.11
C PRO A 268 -2.94 7.47 18.88
N LEU A 269 -3.48 6.32 18.47
CA LEU A 269 -3.00 5.63 17.27
C LEU A 269 -3.22 6.45 15.99
N GLY A 270 -4.38 7.11 15.86
CA GLY A 270 -4.66 8.04 14.77
C GLY A 270 -3.76 9.29 14.77
N LEU A 271 -3.43 9.82 15.96
CA LEU A 271 -2.44 10.88 16.11
C LEU A 271 -1.04 10.41 15.67
N MET A 272 -0.61 9.23 16.10
CA MET A 272 0.68 8.67 15.70
C MET A 272 0.72 8.37 14.20
N ARG A 273 -0.40 7.95 13.60
CA ARG A 273 -0.53 7.83 12.14
C ARG A 273 -0.30 9.17 11.44
N TYR A 274 -0.89 10.26 11.95
CA TYR A 274 -0.68 11.58 11.39
C TYR A 274 0.80 11.97 11.40
N LEU A 275 1.49 11.76 12.53
CA LEU A 275 2.92 12.01 12.66
C LEU A 275 3.73 11.14 11.69
N ALA A 276 3.43 9.83 11.63
CA ALA A 276 4.10 8.90 10.72
C ALA A 276 3.98 9.36 9.26
N LEU A 277 2.77 9.75 8.81
CA LEU A 277 2.54 10.21 7.44
C LEU A 277 3.16 11.58 7.15
N ARG A 278 3.25 12.47 8.15
CA ARG A 278 3.94 13.76 8.02
C ARG A 278 5.45 13.60 7.89
N LEU A 279 6.02 12.64 8.61
CA LEU A 279 7.46 12.36 8.63
C LEU A 279 7.90 11.43 7.50
N ALA A 280 6.97 10.62 6.96
CA ALA A 280 7.27 9.68 5.90
C ALA A 280 7.78 10.41 4.64
N PRO A 281 8.85 9.91 4.00
CA PRO A 281 9.35 10.50 2.77
C PRO A 281 8.30 10.36 1.68
N ARG A 282 8.11 11.43 0.92
CA ARG A 282 7.25 11.40 -0.28
C ARG A 282 7.97 10.66 -1.41
N PRO A 283 7.26 9.96 -2.30
CA PRO A 283 7.87 9.37 -3.48
C PRO A 283 8.49 10.48 -4.34
N GLN A 284 9.80 10.42 -4.55
CA GLN A 284 10.55 11.37 -5.36
C GLN A 284 10.92 10.71 -6.70
N TRP A 285 10.53 11.36 -7.78
CA TRP A 285 10.85 10.93 -9.13
C TRP A 285 12.01 11.79 -9.67
N PRO A 286 13.01 11.20 -10.36
CA PRO A 286 13.97 11.96 -11.15
C PRO A 286 13.23 12.84 -12.14
N ALA A 287 13.64 14.11 -12.29
CA ALA A 287 12.89 15.12 -13.03
C ALA A 287 12.54 14.68 -14.46
N GLU A 288 13.46 14.01 -15.15
CA GLU A 288 13.25 13.48 -16.50
C GLU A 288 12.16 12.39 -16.53
N LEU A 289 12.21 11.43 -15.60
CA LEU A 289 11.21 10.37 -15.52
C LEU A 289 9.85 10.89 -15.05
N ASP A 290 9.83 11.89 -14.15
CA ASP A 290 8.60 12.54 -13.73
C ASP A 290 7.89 13.20 -14.92
N ALA A 291 8.63 13.99 -15.71
CA ALA A 291 8.13 14.63 -16.92
C ALA A 291 7.70 13.60 -17.98
N GLN A 292 8.50 12.56 -18.22
CA GLN A 292 8.15 11.50 -19.18
C GLN A 292 6.92 10.69 -18.75
N SER A 293 6.78 10.42 -17.46
CA SER A 293 5.67 9.62 -16.93
C SER A 293 4.32 10.34 -17.04
N ARG A 294 4.31 11.67 -16.96
CA ARG A 294 3.09 12.50 -17.03
C ARG A 294 2.82 13.07 -18.42
N GLY A 295 3.87 13.27 -19.22
CA GLY A 295 3.80 13.95 -20.50
C GLY A 295 3.53 13.03 -21.69
N ALA A 296 2.93 13.60 -22.73
CA ALA A 296 2.90 13.01 -24.06
C ALA A 296 4.31 12.91 -24.65
N PRO A 297 4.57 12.03 -25.63
CA PRO A 297 5.78 12.09 -26.40
C PRO A 297 5.87 13.46 -27.10
N THR A 298 6.97 14.19 -26.90
CA THR A 298 7.30 15.34 -27.75
C THR A 298 7.42 14.82 -29.17
N ALA A 299 6.62 15.36 -30.09
CA ALA A 299 6.72 15.02 -31.51
C ALA A 299 8.19 15.18 -31.93
N ALA A 300 8.81 14.08 -32.36
CA ALA A 300 10.12 14.16 -32.98
C ALA A 300 9.95 15.02 -34.24
N ALA A 301 10.70 16.12 -34.31
CA ALA A 301 10.86 16.92 -35.51
C ALA A 301 11.67 16.16 -36.57
#